data_AF-A0A3D5ZS15-F1
#
_entry.id   AF-A0A3D5ZS15-F1
#
_cell.length_a   1.000
_cell.length_b   1.000
_cell.length_c   1.000
_cell.angle_alpha   90.00
_cell.angle_beta   90.00
_cell.angle_gamma   90.00
#
_symmetry.space_group_name_H-M   'P 1'
#
loop_
_entity.id
_entity.type
_entity.pdbx_description
1 polymer ?
#
loop_
_entity_poly.entity_id
_entity_poly.type
_entity_poly.pdbx_seq_one_letter_code
_entity_poly.pdbx_strand_id
1 'polypeptide(L)'
;MEENIAALSTAFATAGVAVIRISGDSPLEIAEKMFAPQGKTPVKDFEPYKMYTGTIDGKTFTDYGMCVYFKAPKSYTGENMVEFHCHGGVAIVKGLLRRIYELGARPAERGEFTKRAFVNGKLSLSSAEGLIDMINSESESEVRAGYGLYREKLKKKIDVIQDELTYALAKIDADIDFPEEDLEAVSREEINETLDKAESELDKILATYRTGRTLKNGVKVAICGKPNAGKSSLLNAILGYEKAIVTSIPGTTRDVVEGSTSINGVKFDFYDTAGIRETSDEVEGIGVSIALKTVKNADLVLFVYSAEDFNKEDEEILSGLNGLNVVKVMNKTDLADGKNNDVILPELKTSAATGAGVEELKRYVFERTVGANIDLGGDFLTEERHYDAIKRAKEKIASAKASVIDMPLDLSSIDIKEAWQYLGEISGKSASEDVINEIFSKFCVGK
;
A
#
# COMPACT_ATOMS: atom_id res chain seq x y z
N MET A 1 23.04 -13.82 19.79
CA MET A 1 22.83 -12.79 20.82
C MET A 1 22.52 -11.53 20.04
N GLU A 2 21.27 -11.12 20.04
CA GLU A 2 20.84 -9.95 19.28
C GLU A 2 21.09 -8.68 20.09
N GLU A 3 21.83 -7.76 19.48
CA GLU A 3 22.15 -6.45 20.05
C GLU A 3 20.87 -5.64 20.32
N ASN A 4 20.85 -4.91 21.45
CA ASN A 4 19.77 -3.99 21.78
C ASN A 4 19.72 -2.82 20.78
N ILE A 5 18.59 -2.63 20.12
CA ILE A 5 18.32 -1.46 19.27
C ILE A 5 17.31 -0.53 19.90
N ALA A 6 17.44 0.77 19.63
CA ALA A 6 16.52 1.78 20.13
C ALA A 6 16.20 2.89 19.12
N ALA A 7 14.96 3.35 19.14
CA ALA A 7 14.49 4.47 18.34
C ALA A 7 13.18 5.08 18.89
N LEU A 8 12.83 6.26 18.39
CA LEU A 8 11.53 6.88 18.61
C LEU A 8 10.46 6.19 17.75
N SER A 9 9.38 5.70 18.36
CA SER A 9 8.26 5.04 17.66
C SER A 9 7.10 6.00 17.29
N THR A 10 7.06 7.19 17.89
CA THR A 10 6.09 8.25 17.55
C THR A 10 6.64 9.20 16.49
N ALA A 11 5.77 10.03 15.89
CA ALA A 11 6.20 11.07 14.97
C ALA A 11 7.25 12.00 15.62
N PHE A 12 8.25 12.40 14.84
CA PHE A 12 9.29 13.32 15.30
C PHE A 12 8.80 14.77 15.27
N ALA A 13 7.86 15.09 16.17
CA ALA A 13 7.26 16.41 16.31
C ALA A 13 6.93 16.69 17.77
N THR A 14 6.72 17.96 18.11
CA THR A 14 6.24 18.34 19.44
C THR A 14 4.86 17.72 19.67
N ALA A 15 4.73 16.91 20.72
CA ALA A 15 3.49 16.22 21.07
C ALA A 15 3.36 16.09 22.60
N GLY A 16 2.16 15.73 23.08
CA GLY A 16 1.94 15.46 24.50
C GLY A 16 2.76 14.28 25.01
N VAL A 17 2.92 13.23 24.19
CA VAL A 17 3.66 12.00 24.53
C VAL A 17 4.55 11.59 23.36
N ALA A 18 5.75 11.11 23.68
CA ALA A 18 6.65 10.41 22.79
C ALA A 18 6.95 9.01 23.34
N VAL A 19 7.02 8.01 22.44
CA VAL A 19 7.34 6.63 22.80
C VAL A 19 8.71 6.28 22.26
N ILE A 20 9.67 5.98 23.14
CA ILE A 20 10.98 5.46 22.76
C ILE A 20 11.00 3.96 23.08
N ARG A 21 11.33 3.15 22.09
CA ARG A 21 11.33 1.69 22.18
C ARG A 21 12.74 1.14 22.13
N ILE A 22 12.98 0.08 22.89
CA ILE A 22 14.20 -0.73 22.89
C ILE A 22 13.82 -2.20 22.65
N SER A 23 14.52 -2.91 21.76
CA SER A 23 14.34 -4.36 21.51
C SER A 23 15.70 -5.06 21.45
N GLY A 24 15.79 -6.27 21.99
CA GLY A 24 17.01 -7.08 21.95
C GLY A 24 17.09 -8.09 23.09
N ASP A 25 18.31 -8.59 23.36
CA ASP A 25 18.55 -9.58 24.41
C ASP A 25 18.19 -9.06 25.82
N SER A 26 18.64 -7.84 26.17
CA SER A 26 18.59 -7.28 27.53
C SER A 26 18.12 -5.81 27.61
N PRO A 27 16.94 -5.43 27.09
CA PRO A 27 16.46 -4.04 27.15
C PRO A 27 16.13 -3.58 28.58
N LEU A 28 15.81 -4.51 29.49
CA LEU A 28 15.58 -4.25 30.91
C LEU A 28 16.82 -3.70 31.64
N GLU A 29 18.02 -4.11 31.24
CA GLU A 29 19.27 -3.62 31.87
C GLU A 29 19.50 -2.14 31.58
N ILE A 30 19.11 -1.67 30.39
CA ILE A 30 19.12 -0.24 30.06
C ILE A 30 18.04 0.47 30.87
N ALA A 31 16.87 -0.14 30.99
CA ALA A 31 15.77 0.42 31.75
C ALA A 31 16.09 0.60 33.24
N GLU A 32 16.76 -0.38 33.85
CA GLU A 32 17.16 -0.33 35.27
C GLU A 32 18.11 0.83 35.56
N LYS A 33 18.96 1.20 34.60
CA LYS A 33 19.90 2.33 34.72
C LYS A 33 19.26 3.70 34.47
N MET A 34 18.10 3.74 33.81
CA MET A 34 17.43 4.98 33.40
C MET A 34 16.15 5.28 34.16
N PHE A 35 15.47 4.29 34.70
CA PHE A 35 14.11 4.46 35.22
C PHE A 35 14.05 4.28 36.73
N ALA A 36 13.63 5.32 37.42
CA ALA A 36 13.32 5.29 38.83
C ALA A 36 11.79 5.16 39.02
N PRO A 37 11.25 3.97 39.31
CA PRO A 37 9.83 3.77 39.51
C PRO A 37 9.35 4.54 40.75
N GLN A 38 8.12 5.08 40.69
CA GLN A 38 7.47 5.71 41.84
C GLN A 38 7.04 4.66 42.90
N GLY A 39 6.75 3.44 42.45
CA GLY A 39 6.36 2.32 43.29
C GLY A 39 7.55 1.60 43.95
N LYS A 40 7.25 0.53 44.70
CA LYS A 40 8.27 -0.29 45.40
C LYS A 40 8.90 -1.38 44.52
N THR A 41 8.30 -1.68 43.37
CA THR A 41 8.79 -2.72 42.46
C THR A 41 10.02 -2.18 41.71
N PRO A 42 11.21 -2.78 41.88
CA PRO A 42 12.38 -2.38 41.11
C PRO A 42 12.24 -2.83 39.64
N VAL A 43 12.95 -2.16 38.73
CA VAL A 43 12.83 -2.40 37.28
C VAL A 43 13.06 -3.84 36.87
N LYS A 44 14.07 -4.49 37.46
CA LYS A 44 14.38 -5.92 37.24
C LYS A 44 13.21 -6.88 37.55
N ASP A 45 12.29 -6.46 38.41
CA ASP A 45 11.13 -7.24 38.87
C ASP A 45 9.83 -6.78 38.19
N PHE A 46 9.92 -5.98 37.11
CA PHE A 46 8.75 -5.55 36.35
C PHE A 46 8.02 -6.75 35.74
N GLU A 47 6.77 -6.91 36.15
CA GLU A 47 5.82 -7.78 35.46
C GLU A 47 5.64 -7.32 34.00
N PRO A 48 5.77 -8.21 33.00
CA PRO A 48 5.53 -7.89 31.61
C PRO A 48 4.10 -7.36 31.37
N TYR A 49 3.94 -6.47 30.38
CA TYR A 49 2.67 -5.88 29.95
C TYR A 49 1.99 -4.97 30.98
N LYS A 50 2.71 -4.59 32.02
CA LYS A 50 2.25 -3.64 33.04
C LYS A 50 3.01 -2.33 32.91
N MET A 51 2.26 -1.23 33.04
CA MET A 51 2.81 0.11 32.95
C MET A 51 3.18 0.62 34.34
N TYR A 52 4.42 1.10 34.48
CA TYR A 52 4.96 1.66 35.71
C TYR A 52 5.21 3.15 35.53
N THR A 53 4.78 3.98 36.47
CA THR A 53 5.09 5.43 36.49
C THR A 53 6.40 5.68 37.21
N GLY A 54 7.12 6.72 36.80
CA GLY A 54 8.42 7.03 37.39
C GLY A 54 9.16 8.15 36.69
N THR A 55 10.39 8.35 37.13
CA THR A 55 11.30 9.35 36.56
C THR A 55 12.28 8.67 35.60
N ILE A 56 12.43 9.22 34.41
CA ILE A 56 13.36 8.79 33.37
C ILE A 56 14.58 9.73 33.42
N ASP A 57 15.76 9.16 33.67
CA ASP A 57 17.05 9.85 33.68
C ASP A 57 17.52 10.15 32.25
N GLY A 58 17.54 11.44 31.88
CA GLY A 58 18.15 11.93 30.65
C GLY A 58 19.60 12.41 30.84
N LYS A 59 20.25 12.04 31.96
CA LYS A 59 21.60 12.43 32.41
C LYS A 59 21.78 13.89 32.77
N THR A 60 21.31 14.80 31.92
CA THR A 60 21.37 16.27 32.12
C THR A 60 20.06 16.87 32.60
N PHE A 61 18.98 16.09 32.50
CA PHE A 61 17.64 16.41 32.97
C PHE A 61 16.94 15.11 33.37
N THR A 62 15.79 15.26 34.01
CA THR A 62 14.88 14.17 34.29
C THR A 62 13.53 14.45 33.66
N ASP A 63 12.87 13.42 33.14
CA ASP A 63 11.49 13.52 32.69
C ASP A 63 10.59 12.60 33.53
N TYR A 64 9.36 12.99 33.78
CA TYR A 64 8.39 12.13 34.45
C TYR A 64 7.53 11.43 33.40
N GLY A 65 7.47 10.11 33.45
CA GLY A 65 6.83 9.30 32.42
C GLY A 65 6.49 7.90 32.89
N MET A 66 6.36 7.01 31.91
CA MET A 66 6.01 5.61 32.15
C MET A 66 6.97 4.67 31.44
N CYS A 67 7.11 3.47 32.00
CA CYS A 67 7.90 2.38 31.44
C CYS A 67 7.05 1.11 31.38
N VAL A 68 7.13 0.38 30.27
CA VAL A 68 6.50 -0.93 30.11
C VAL A 68 7.53 -1.93 29.57
N TYR A 69 7.52 -3.14 30.13
CA TYR A 69 8.36 -4.26 29.71
C TYR A 69 7.52 -5.29 28.95
N PHE A 70 8.03 -5.79 27.84
CA PHE A 70 7.47 -6.91 27.08
C PHE A 70 8.48 -8.06 27.07
N LYS A 71 8.01 -9.26 27.40
CA LYS A 71 8.87 -10.45 27.47
C LYS A 71 8.72 -11.27 26.20
N ALA A 72 9.84 -11.72 25.62
CA ALA A 72 9.84 -12.67 24.51
C ALA A 72 9.01 -13.92 24.86
N PRO A 73 8.25 -14.52 23.92
CA PRO A 73 8.05 -14.10 22.52
C PRO A 73 6.87 -13.13 22.31
N LYS A 74 6.27 -12.63 23.40
CA LYS A 74 5.02 -11.87 23.40
C LYS A 74 5.28 -10.35 23.31
N SER A 75 6.14 -9.95 22.38
CA SER A 75 6.42 -8.55 22.03
C SER A 75 6.14 -8.31 20.54
N TYR A 76 6.35 -7.08 20.07
CA TYR A 76 6.23 -6.74 18.65
C TYR A 76 7.29 -7.47 17.81
N THR A 77 8.56 -7.39 18.22
CA THR A 77 9.69 -8.01 17.51
C THR A 77 9.79 -9.52 17.75
N GLY A 78 9.13 -10.06 18.78
CA GLY A 78 9.35 -11.42 19.25
C GLY A 78 10.50 -11.53 20.27
N GLU A 79 11.27 -10.46 20.48
CA GLU A 79 12.34 -10.39 21.47
C GLU A 79 11.86 -9.79 22.80
N ASN A 80 12.75 -9.62 23.77
CA ASN A 80 12.43 -8.75 24.91
C ASN A 80 12.38 -7.30 24.41
N MET A 81 11.46 -6.50 24.96
CA MET A 81 11.36 -5.08 24.64
C MET A 81 11.05 -4.23 25.87
N VAL A 82 11.48 -2.97 25.84
CA VAL A 82 11.04 -1.93 26.78
C VAL A 82 10.55 -0.73 25.99
N GLU A 83 9.50 -0.07 26.48
CA GLU A 83 9.08 1.25 25.98
C GLU A 83 9.05 2.28 27.09
N PHE A 84 9.63 3.44 26.80
CA PHE A 84 9.49 4.66 27.60
C PHE A 84 8.44 5.57 26.96
N HIS A 85 7.45 5.96 27.75
CA HIS A 85 6.43 6.93 27.41
C HIS A 85 6.77 8.22 28.15
N CYS A 86 7.29 9.20 27.42
CA CYS A 86 7.86 10.45 27.93
C CYS A 86 7.15 11.65 27.32
N HIS A 87 7.42 12.88 27.80
CA HIS A 87 6.87 14.07 27.17
C HIS A 87 7.47 14.26 25.76
N GLY A 88 6.62 14.59 24.79
CA GLY A 88 6.98 14.69 23.37
C GLY A 88 7.77 15.95 22.99
N GLY A 89 8.59 16.48 23.89
CA GLY A 89 9.50 17.58 23.58
C GLY A 89 10.71 17.10 22.77
N VAL A 90 11.02 17.75 21.65
CA VAL A 90 12.13 17.34 20.74
C VAL A 90 13.46 17.23 21.49
N ALA A 91 13.76 18.16 22.41
CA ALA A 91 14.99 18.13 23.20
C ALA A 91 15.00 16.98 24.22
N ILE A 92 13.85 16.68 24.84
CA ILE A 92 13.67 15.56 25.78
C ILE A 92 13.98 14.26 25.05
N VAL A 93 13.30 14.00 23.94
CA VAL A 93 13.46 12.78 23.14
C VAL A 93 14.91 12.59 22.69
N LYS A 94 15.56 13.64 22.15
CA LYS A 94 16.97 13.56 21.73
C LYS A 94 17.91 13.25 22.90
N GLY A 95 17.64 13.79 24.08
CA GLY A 95 18.43 13.53 25.28
C GLY A 95 18.27 12.10 25.79
N LEU A 96 17.03 11.61 25.85
CA LEU A 96 16.72 10.24 26.25
C LEU A 96 17.31 9.20 25.28
N LEU A 97 17.18 9.40 23.96
CA LEU A 97 17.80 8.53 22.96
C LEU A 97 19.32 8.49 23.10
N ARG A 98 19.96 9.65 23.26
CA ARG A 98 21.42 9.71 23.49
C ARG A 98 21.82 8.91 24.72
N ARG A 99 21.07 9.04 25.81
CA ARG A 99 21.31 8.30 27.05
C ARG A 99 21.16 6.79 26.86
N ILE A 100 20.13 6.36 26.13
CA ILE A 100 19.93 4.95 25.76
C ILE A 100 21.13 4.41 24.97
N TYR A 101 21.66 5.18 24.02
CA TYR A 101 22.83 4.79 23.24
C TYR A 101 24.12 4.72 24.06
N GLU A 102 24.34 5.67 24.96
CA GLU A 102 25.45 5.62 25.92
C GLU A 102 25.41 4.40 26.84
N LEU A 103 24.23 3.82 27.06
CA LEU A 103 24.02 2.64 27.91
C LEU A 103 24.09 1.31 27.17
N GLY A 104 24.41 1.34 25.86
CA GLY A 104 24.74 0.14 25.09
C GLY A 104 23.71 -0.29 24.05
N ALA A 105 22.66 0.49 23.79
CA ALA A 105 21.82 0.26 22.62
C ALA A 105 22.41 0.93 21.37
N ARG A 106 22.21 0.32 20.20
CA ARG A 106 22.48 0.95 18.90
C ARG A 106 21.24 1.67 18.38
N PRO A 107 21.37 2.76 17.59
CA PRO A 107 20.25 3.29 16.82
C PRO A 107 19.68 2.23 15.87
N ALA A 108 18.37 2.01 15.91
CA ALA A 108 17.70 1.09 14.99
C ALA A 108 17.78 1.61 13.55
N GLU A 109 17.97 0.70 12.60
CA GLU A 109 17.83 0.98 11.17
C GLU A 109 16.36 1.17 10.78
N ARG A 110 16.13 1.63 9.53
CA ARG A 110 14.77 1.76 8.98
C ARG A 110 14.12 0.39 8.86
N GLY A 111 12.94 0.22 9.44
CA GLY A 111 12.22 -1.05 9.39
C GLY A 111 12.79 -2.15 10.27
N GLU A 112 13.83 -1.88 11.09
CA GLU A 112 14.56 -2.93 11.80
C GLU A 112 13.66 -3.67 12.80
N PHE A 113 12.75 -2.99 13.51
CA PHE A 113 11.86 -3.67 14.45
C PHE A 113 10.89 -4.62 13.72
N THR A 114 10.33 -4.19 12.60
CA THR A 114 9.42 -5.00 11.78
C THR A 114 10.18 -6.13 11.10
N LYS A 115 11.43 -5.90 10.67
CA LYS A 115 12.33 -6.93 10.13
C LYS A 115 12.60 -8.01 11.17
N ARG A 116 12.92 -7.64 12.40
CA ARG A 116 13.09 -8.62 13.50
C ARG A 116 11.80 -9.37 13.81
N ALA A 117 10.65 -8.69 13.77
CA ALA A 117 9.36 -9.33 13.91
C ALA A 117 9.11 -10.38 12.80
N PHE A 118 9.47 -10.08 11.55
CA PHE A 118 9.42 -11.03 10.44
C PHE A 118 10.36 -12.23 10.64
N VAL A 119 11.63 -11.98 10.98
CA VAL A 119 12.63 -13.03 11.25
C VAL A 119 12.21 -13.95 12.40
N ASN A 120 11.59 -13.39 13.44
CA ASN A 120 11.06 -14.14 14.58
C ASN A 120 9.68 -14.78 14.33
N GLY A 121 9.19 -14.77 13.09
CA GLY A 121 7.94 -15.41 12.69
C GLY A 121 6.68 -14.76 13.27
N LYS A 122 6.75 -13.50 13.70
CA LYS A 122 5.61 -12.74 14.24
C LYS A 122 4.64 -12.29 13.16
N LEU A 123 5.14 -12.11 11.94
CA LEU A 123 4.38 -11.63 10.79
C LEU A 123 5.07 -12.06 9.48
N SER A 124 4.28 -12.33 8.45
CA SER A 124 4.81 -12.60 7.10
C SER A 124 5.28 -11.34 6.36
N LEU A 125 6.01 -11.52 5.25
CA LEU A 125 6.45 -10.38 4.42
C LEU A 125 5.27 -9.57 3.88
N SER A 126 4.22 -10.25 3.40
CA SER A 126 2.97 -9.61 2.98
C SER A 126 2.28 -8.83 4.11
N SER A 127 2.39 -9.32 5.36
CA SER A 127 1.83 -8.62 6.53
C SER A 127 2.62 -7.36 6.87
N ALA A 128 3.94 -7.39 6.67
CA ALA A 128 4.81 -6.23 6.84
C ALA A 128 4.43 -5.12 5.84
N GLU A 129 4.26 -5.47 4.56
CA GLU A 129 3.80 -4.53 3.52
C GLU A 129 2.43 -3.95 3.85
N GLY A 130 1.46 -4.79 4.26
CA GLY A 130 0.15 -4.31 4.69
C GLY A 130 0.21 -3.33 5.87
N LEU A 131 1.13 -3.53 6.81
CA LEU A 131 1.35 -2.60 7.92
C LEU A 131 1.87 -1.24 7.43
N ILE A 132 2.82 -1.21 6.48
CA ILE A 132 3.32 0.03 5.88
C ILE A 132 2.19 0.78 5.20
N ASP A 133 1.41 0.06 4.38
CA ASP A 133 0.32 0.63 3.61
C ASP A 133 -0.69 1.28 4.54
N MET A 134 -1.08 0.61 5.63
CA MET A 134 -1.99 1.17 6.64
C MET A 134 -1.44 2.45 7.30
N ILE A 135 -0.13 2.53 7.55
CA ILE A 135 0.50 3.69 8.19
C ILE A 135 0.53 4.89 7.24
N ASN A 136 0.78 4.63 5.97
CA ASN A 136 0.91 5.66 4.92
C ASN A 136 -0.42 5.98 4.23
N SER A 137 -1.51 5.28 4.58
CA SER A 137 -2.80 5.41 3.93
C SER A 137 -3.37 6.82 4.05
N GLU A 138 -3.90 7.33 2.95
CA GLU A 138 -4.59 8.62 2.88
C GLU A 138 -6.11 8.48 2.70
N SER A 139 -6.61 7.26 2.56
CA SER A 139 -8.03 6.97 2.45
C SER A 139 -8.45 5.73 3.24
N GLU A 140 -9.74 5.63 3.55
CA GLU A 140 -10.26 4.45 4.24
C GLU A 140 -10.11 3.17 3.42
N SER A 141 -10.20 3.24 2.09
CA SER A 141 -9.99 2.08 1.22
C SER A 141 -8.56 1.57 1.30
N GLU A 142 -7.57 2.47 1.35
CA GLU A 142 -6.16 2.12 1.53
C GLU A 142 -5.93 1.41 2.87
N VAL A 143 -6.51 1.95 3.96
CA VAL A 143 -6.41 1.33 5.28
C VAL A 143 -7.01 -0.08 5.26
N ARG A 144 -8.19 -0.26 4.64
CA ARG A 144 -8.85 -1.57 4.55
C ARG A 144 -8.04 -2.55 3.72
N ALA A 145 -7.48 -2.11 2.59
CA ALA A 145 -6.63 -2.91 1.72
C ALA A 145 -5.37 -3.40 2.46
N GLY A 146 -4.64 -2.49 3.12
CA GLY A 146 -3.47 -2.83 3.93
C GLY A 146 -3.82 -3.74 5.12
N TYR A 147 -4.98 -3.53 5.75
CA TYR A 147 -5.46 -4.38 6.84
C TYR A 147 -5.75 -5.82 6.40
N GLY A 148 -6.24 -6.02 5.17
CA GLY A 148 -6.43 -7.36 4.58
C GLY A 148 -5.14 -8.15 4.46
N LEU A 149 -4.06 -7.49 4.01
CA LEU A 149 -2.71 -8.05 3.96
C LEU A 149 -2.15 -8.31 5.37
N TYR A 150 -2.26 -7.34 6.28
CA TYR A 150 -1.81 -7.47 7.66
C TYR A 150 -2.48 -8.64 8.41
N ARG A 151 -3.76 -8.93 8.10
CA ARG A 151 -4.51 -10.08 8.64
C ARG A 151 -4.19 -11.41 7.96
N GLU A 152 -3.20 -11.45 7.07
CA GLU A 152 -2.71 -12.65 6.38
C GLU A 152 -3.76 -13.36 5.54
N LYS A 153 -4.78 -12.63 5.04
CA LYS A 153 -5.82 -13.24 4.20
C LYS A 153 -5.25 -13.77 2.88
N LEU A 154 -4.42 -12.97 2.21
CA LEU A 154 -3.72 -13.40 0.99
C LEU A 154 -2.81 -14.60 1.28
N LYS A 155 -1.97 -14.48 2.32
CA LYS A 155 -1.07 -15.56 2.74
C LYS A 155 -1.81 -16.88 2.97
N LYS A 156 -2.96 -16.87 3.65
CA LYS A 156 -3.75 -18.10 3.85
C LYS A 156 -4.20 -18.75 2.54
N LYS A 157 -4.64 -17.95 1.56
CA LYS A 157 -5.01 -18.46 0.23
C LYS A 157 -3.80 -19.06 -0.49
N ILE A 158 -2.66 -18.37 -0.42
CA ILE A 158 -1.40 -18.84 -1.03
C ILE A 158 -0.88 -20.10 -0.32
N ASP A 159 -0.95 -20.18 1.01
CA ASP A 159 -0.54 -21.35 1.79
C ASP A 159 -1.36 -22.59 1.37
N VAL A 160 -2.69 -22.45 1.20
CA VAL A 160 -3.53 -23.56 0.70
C VAL A 160 -3.04 -24.04 -0.67
N ILE A 161 -2.74 -23.13 -1.60
CA ILE A 161 -2.23 -23.51 -2.93
C ILE A 161 -0.85 -24.16 -2.83
N GLN A 162 0.03 -23.65 -1.97
CA GLN A 162 1.35 -24.25 -1.72
C GLN A 162 1.24 -25.65 -1.12
N ASP A 163 0.26 -25.90 -0.25
CA ASP A 163 0.02 -27.22 0.34
C ASP A 163 -0.44 -28.22 -0.74
N GLU A 164 -1.31 -27.81 -1.66
CA GLU A 164 -1.72 -28.62 -2.82
C GLU A 164 -0.52 -28.94 -3.74
N LEU A 165 0.33 -27.96 -4.04
CA LEU A 165 1.55 -28.19 -4.83
C LEU A 165 2.54 -29.10 -4.10
N THR A 166 2.64 -28.98 -2.77
CA THR A 166 3.49 -29.84 -1.93
C THR A 166 2.99 -31.28 -1.96
N TYR A 167 1.67 -31.48 -1.91
CA TYR A 167 1.06 -32.80 -2.07
C TYR A 167 1.39 -33.41 -3.43
N ALA A 168 1.26 -32.65 -4.53
CA ALA A 168 1.62 -33.11 -5.87
C ALA A 168 3.11 -33.50 -5.97
N LEU A 169 4.01 -32.68 -5.42
CA LEU A 169 5.45 -32.98 -5.38
C LEU A 169 5.76 -34.27 -4.61
N ALA A 170 5.19 -34.44 -3.42
CA ALA A 170 5.40 -35.63 -2.60
C ALA A 170 4.93 -36.92 -3.30
N LYS A 171 3.87 -36.82 -4.11
CA LYS A 171 3.36 -37.94 -4.89
C LYS A 171 4.24 -38.27 -6.08
N ILE A 172 4.76 -37.27 -6.79
CA ILE A 172 5.74 -37.48 -7.86
C ILE A 172 7.02 -38.11 -7.29
N ASP A 173 7.54 -37.60 -6.16
CA ASP A 173 8.75 -38.14 -5.54
C ASP A 173 8.58 -39.62 -5.13
N ALA A 174 7.39 -40.02 -4.63
CA ALA A 174 7.10 -41.41 -4.28
C ALA A 174 7.08 -42.34 -5.50
N ASP A 175 6.52 -41.88 -6.65
CA ASP A 175 6.50 -42.62 -7.92
C ASP A 175 7.92 -42.83 -8.49
N ILE A 176 8.78 -41.81 -8.35
CA ILE A 176 10.18 -41.87 -8.78
C ILE A 176 11.00 -42.86 -7.94
N ASP A 177 10.84 -42.82 -6.60
CA ASP A 177 11.65 -43.62 -5.69
C ASP A 177 11.22 -45.10 -5.64
N PHE A 178 9.94 -45.41 -5.90
CA PHE A 178 9.38 -46.77 -5.77
C PHE A 178 8.50 -47.20 -6.96
N PRO A 179 9.04 -47.25 -8.20
CA PRO A 179 8.24 -47.54 -9.41
C PRO A 179 7.69 -48.98 -9.50
N GLU A 180 8.21 -49.92 -8.68
CA GLU A 180 7.78 -51.34 -8.68
C GLU A 180 6.78 -51.67 -7.57
N GLU A 181 6.61 -50.79 -6.58
CA GLU A 181 5.58 -50.97 -5.55
C GLU A 181 4.29 -50.31 -6.07
N ASP A 182 3.22 -51.08 -6.21
CA ASP A 182 1.86 -50.61 -6.59
C ASP A 182 1.24 -49.78 -5.44
N LEU A 183 1.99 -48.80 -4.93
CA LEU A 183 1.67 -47.87 -3.86
C LEU A 183 0.72 -46.82 -4.41
N GLU A 184 -0.60 -47.10 -4.41
CA GLU A 184 -1.67 -46.14 -4.76
C GLU A 184 -1.20 -45.13 -5.83
N ALA A 185 -0.84 -45.64 -7.01
CA ALA A 185 -0.26 -44.82 -8.08
C ALA A 185 -1.17 -43.63 -8.34
N VAL A 186 -0.76 -42.45 -7.89
CA VAL A 186 -1.49 -41.21 -8.15
C VAL A 186 -1.49 -41.04 -9.65
N SER A 187 -2.68 -41.12 -10.24
CA SER A 187 -2.76 -41.03 -11.69
C SER A 187 -2.30 -39.64 -12.13
N ARG A 188 -1.73 -39.55 -13.32
CA ARG A 188 -1.45 -38.26 -13.98
C ARG A 188 -2.68 -37.35 -13.98
N GLU A 189 -3.88 -37.93 -13.92
CA GLU A 189 -5.14 -37.19 -13.81
C GLU A 189 -5.26 -36.47 -12.46
N GLU A 190 -4.95 -37.11 -11.33
CA GLU A 190 -5.01 -36.47 -10.01
C GLU A 190 -4.03 -35.28 -9.87
N ILE A 191 -2.81 -35.41 -10.42
CA ILE A 191 -1.83 -34.31 -10.47
C ILE A 191 -2.40 -33.16 -11.33
N ASN A 192 -2.92 -33.47 -12.51
CA ASN A 192 -3.52 -32.45 -13.38
C ASN A 192 -4.72 -31.76 -12.72
N GLU A 193 -5.59 -32.49 -12.02
CA GLU A 193 -6.71 -31.91 -11.27
C GLU A 193 -6.23 -30.96 -10.17
N THR A 194 -5.14 -31.31 -9.49
CA THR A 194 -4.52 -30.47 -8.46
C THR A 194 -3.99 -29.17 -9.07
N LEU A 195 -3.30 -29.28 -10.22
CA LEU A 195 -2.79 -28.12 -10.95
C LEU A 195 -3.91 -27.24 -11.53
N ASP A 196 -5.00 -27.83 -12.02
CA ASP A 196 -6.18 -27.11 -12.49
C ASP A 196 -6.85 -26.30 -11.36
N LYS A 197 -7.00 -26.91 -10.17
CA LYS A 197 -7.51 -26.23 -8.99
C LYS A 197 -6.62 -25.05 -8.59
N ALA A 198 -5.31 -25.27 -8.54
CA ALA A 198 -4.33 -24.23 -8.23
C ALA A 198 -4.41 -23.07 -9.24
N GLU A 199 -4.40 -23.36 -10.54
CA GLU A 199 -4.51 -22.35 -11.60
C GLU A 199 -5.80 -21.52 -11.48
N SER A 200 -6.94 -22.19 -11.24
CA SER A 200 -8.25 -21.54 -11.08
C SER A 200 -8.27 -20.57 -9.88
N GLU A 201 -7.69 -20.96 -8.75
CA GLU A 201 -7.59 -20.07 -7.58
C GLU A 201 -6.65 -18.88 -7.83
N LEU A 202 -5.51 -19.10 -8.49
CA LEU A 202 -4.61 -18.00 -8.87
C LEU A 202 -5.29 -17.02 -9.84
N ASP A 203 -6.09 -17.50 -10.78
CA ASP A 203 -6.86 -16.65 -11.70
C ASP A 203 -7.88 -15.78 -10.98
N LYS A 204 -8.58 -16.34 -9.99
CA LYS A 204 -9.50 -15.57 -9.14
C LYS A 204 -8.75 -14.45 -8.40
N ILE A 205 -7.55 -14.73 -7.89
CA ILE A 205 -6.74 -13.72 -7.19
C ILE A 205 -6.25 -12.64 -8.17
N LEU A 206 -5.69 -13.02 -9.32
CA LEU A 206 -5.19 -12.10 -10.34
C LEU A 206 -6.28 -11.18 -10.88
N ALA A 207 -7.52 -11.69 -11.05
CA ALA A 207 -8.65 -10.90 -11.50
C ALA A 207 -8.97 -9.70 -10.58
N THR A 208 -8.59 -9.78 -9.30
CA THR A 208 -8.82 -8.69 -8.32
C THR A 208 -7.75 -7.59 -8.37
N TYR A 209 -6.63 -7.79 -9.08
CA TYR A 209 -5.47 -6.90 -9.01
C TYR A 209 -5.77 -5.48 -9.49
N ARG A 210 -6.50 -5.34 -10.60
CA ARG A 210 -6.83 -4.01 -11.15
C ARG A 210 -7.58 -3.17 -10.12
N THR A 211 -8.62 -3.74 -9.52
CA THR A 211 -9.39 -3.07 -8.47
C THR A 211 -8.53 -2.82 -7.24
N GLY A 212 -7.78 -3.81 -6.75
CA GLY A 212 -6.92 -3.64 -5.58
C GLY A 212 -5.87 -2.55 -5.75
N ARG A 213 -5.26 -2.47 -6.93
CA ARG A 213 -4.32 -1.41 -7.30
C ARG A 213 -4.99 -0.02 -7.26
N THR A 214 -6.22 0.10 -7.75
CA THR A 214 -6.99 1.35 -7.69
C THR A 214 -7.36 1.72 -6.25
N LEU A 215 -7.76 0.76 -5.43
CA LEU A 215 -8.06 1.01 -4.01
C LEU A 215 -6.84 1.42 -3.19
N LYS A 216 -5.65 0.90 -3.54
CA LYS A 216 -4.37 1.21 -2.88
C LYS A 216 -3.77 2.54 -3.33
N ASN A 217 -3.78 2.83 -4.63
CA ASN A 217 -3.09 4.02 -5.16
C ASN A 217 -4.02 5.22 -5.38
N GLY A 218 -5.33 5.02 -5.20
CA GLY A 218 -6.34 5.96 -5.64
C GLY A 218 -6.54 5.96 -7.15
N VAL A 219 -7.40 6.87 -7.61
CA VAL A 219 -7.72 7.08 -9.02
C VAL A 219 -7.11 8.41 -9.47
N LYS A 220 -6.34 8.38 -10.56
CA LYS A 220 -5.81 9.59 -11.19
C LYS A 220 -6.80 10.16 -12.20
N VAL A 221 -7.25 11.38 -11.96
CA VAL A 221 -8.21 12.09 -12.82
C VAL A 221 -7.54 13.32 -13.43
N ALA A 222 -7.36 13.31 -14.75
CA ALA A 222 -6.90 14.49 -15.48
C ALA A 222 -8.10 15.36 -15.88
N ILE A 223 -8.04 16.67 -15.62
CA ILE A 223 -9.04 17.62 -16.09
C ILE A 223 -8.46 18.39 -17.29
N CYS A 224 -9.15 18.34 -18.42
CA CYS A 224 -8.72 18.98 -19.66
C CYS A 224 -9.89 19.70 -20.35
N GLY A 225 -9.54 20.59 -21.29
CA GLY A 225 -10.46 21.49 -21.97
C GLY A 225 -9.86 22.87 -22.13
N LYS A 226 -10.54 23.73 -22.90
CA LYS A 226 -10.05 25.08 -23.22
C LYS A 226 -9.83 25.98 -22.01
N PRO A 227 -9.01 27.03 -22.14
CA PRO A 227 -9.07 28.17 -21.24
C PRO A 227 -10.51 28.64 -21.04
N ASN A 228 -10.86 29.06 -19.82
CA ASN A 228 -12.20 29.54 -19.46
C ASN A 228 -13.36 28.53 -19.55
N ALA A 229 -13.15 27.25 -19.89
CA ALA A 229 -14.19 26.21 -19.82
C ALA A 229 -14.72 25.92 -18.39
N GLY A 230 -14.13 26.56 -17.37
CA GLY A 230 -14.52 26.42 -15.97
C GLY A 230 -13.88 25.21 -15.26
N LYS A 231 -12.75 24.71 -15.76
CA LYS A 231 -11.99 23.57 -15.19
C LYS A 231 -11.63 23.79 -13.72
N SER A 232 -10.93 24.88 -13.40
CA SER A 232 -10.48 25.16 -12.03
C SER A 232 -11.67 25.45 -11.11
N SER A 233 -12.74 26.07 -11.61
CA SER A 233 -13.99 26.23 -10.85
C SER A 233 -14.65 24.88 -10.55
N LEU A 234 -14.70 23.98 -11.53
CA LEU A 234 -15.26 22.63 -11.36
C LEU A 234 -14.40 21.79 -10.41
N LEU A 235 -13.06 21.87 -10.54
CA LEU A 235 -12.13 21.24 -9.61
C LEU A 235 -12.38 21.71 -8.18
N ASN A 236 -12.46 23.03 -7.96
CA ASN A 236 -12.76 23.58 -6.63
C ASN A 236 -14.14 23.13 -6.11
N ALA A 237 -15.14 23.03 -6.98
CA ALA A 237 -16.46 22.52 -6.60
C ALA A 237 -16.42 21.02 -6.24
N ILE A 238 -15.62 20.21 -6.94
CA ILE A 238 -15.40 18.79 -6.64
C ILE A 238 -14.69 18.64 -5.29
N LEU A 239 -13.63 19.42 -5.06
CA LEU A 239 -12.82 19.37 -3.83
C LEU A 239 -13.58 19.93 -2.61
N GLY A 240 -14.48 20.91 -2.79
CA GLY A 240 -15.27 21.51 -1.72
C GLY A 240 -14.45 22.37 -0.72
N TYR A 241 -15.06 22.72 0.42
CA TYR A 241 -14.41 23.44 1.54
C TYR A 241 -13.45 22.55 2.36
N GLU A 242 -13.41 21.25 2.10
CA GLU A 242 -12.44 20.31 2.68
C GLU A 242 -11.15 20.42 1.87
N LYS A 243 -10.30 21.39 2.23
CA LYS A 243 -8.91 21.40 1.79
C LYS A 243 -8.30 20.03 2.08
N ALA A 244 -7.91 19.39 0.98
CA ALA A 244 -7.13 18.19 0.80
C ALA A 244 -6.29 17.74 2.00
N ILE A 245 -6.15 16.42 2.10
CA ILE A 245 -4.92 15.80 2.61
C ILE A 245 -3.80 16.29 1.69
N VAL A 246 -3.20 17.43 2.02
CA VAL A 246 -1.99 17.91 1.38
C VAL A 246 -0.86 17.10 1.99
N THR A 247 -0.27 16.21 1.21
CA THR A 247 0.96 15.54 1.63
C THR A 247 2.07 16.59 1.72
N SER A 248 2.57 16.82 2.92
CA SER A 248 3.60 17.82 3.21
C SER A 248 5.01 17.27 2.99
N ILE A 249 5.24 16.48 1.93
CA ILE A 249 6.57 15.93 1.63
C ILE A 249 7.14 16.63 0.38
N PRO A 250 8.14 17.52 0.53
CA PRO A 250 8.83 18.09 -0.60
C PRO A 250 9.61 17.00 -1.35
N GLY A 251 9.28 16.79 -2.64
CA GLY A 251 10.22 16.17 -3.58
C GLY A 251 9.86 14.83 -4.22
N THR A 252 8.60 14.38 -4.23
CA THR A 252 8.23 13.13 -4.94
C THR A 252 7.16 13.32 -6.02
N THR A 253 7.57 12.93 -7.24
CA THR A 253 6.89 12.85 -8.56
C THR A 253 6.68 14.15 -9.34
N ARG A 254 7.10 14.09 -10.62
CA ARG A 254 7.17 15.18 -11.61
C ARG A 254 5.80 15.63 -12.15
N ASP A 255 4.72 15.07 -11.62
CA ASP A 255 3.33 15.35 -12.00
C ASP A 255 2.67 16.05 -10.79
N VAL A 256 2.37 17.34 -10.93
CA VAL A 256 1.82 18.14 -9.83
C VAL A 256 0.35 17.76 -9.63
N VAL A 257 0.03 17.15 -8.49
CA VAL A 257 -1.36 16.94 -8.04
C VAL A 257 -1.92 18.29 -7.61
N GLU A 258 -3.04 18.70 -8.20
CA GLU A 258 -3.69 19.99 -7.88
C GLU A 258 -4.58 19.89 -6.65
N GLY A 259 -5.16 18.71 -6.42
CA GLY A 259 -5.89 18.40 -5.21
C GLY A 259 -6.37 16.97 -5.17
N SER A 260 -6.68 16.50 -3.97
CA SER A 260 -7.18 15.15 -3.72
C SER A 260 -8.45 15.19 -2.89
N THR A 261 -9.38 14.29 -3.16
CA THR A 261 -10.59 14.10 -2.34
C THR A 261 -10.92 12.62 -2.21
N SER A 262 -11.76 12.28 -1.23
CA SER A 262 -12.27 10.93 -1.02
C SER A 262 -13.69 10.83 -1.55
N ILE A 263 -13.94 9.91 -2.48
CA ILE A 263 -15.27 9.61 -2.99
C ILE A 263 -15.60 8.17 -2.59
N ASN A 264 -16.63 8.00 -1.76
CA ASN A 264 -17.01 6.70 -1.16
C ASN A 264 -15.85 5.97 -0.46
N GLY A 265 -14.92 6.73 0.15
CA GLY A 265 -13.77 6.17 0.86
C GLY A 265 -12.56 5.84 -0.02
N VAL A 266 -12.65 6.04 -1.34
CA VAL A 266 -11.54 5.86 -2.30
C VAL A 266 -10.92 7.22 -2.62
N LYS A 267 -9.58 7.28 -2.63
CA LYS A 267 -8.81 8.48 -2.98
C LYS A 267 -8.91 8.78 -4.48
N PHE A 268 -9.19 10.04 -4.82
CA PHE A 268 -9.14 10.58 -6.17
C PHE A 268 -8.15 11.74 -6.21
N ASP A 269 -7.10 11.61 -7.01
CA ASP A 269 -6.11 12.64 -7.26
C ASP A 269 -6.44 13.36 -8.57
N PHE A 270 -6.68 14.66 -8.48
CA PHE A 270 -6.99 15.50 -9.62
C PHE A 270 -5.76 16.25 -10.10
N TYR A 271 -5.55 16.19 -11.41
CA TYR A 271 -4.45 16.85 -12.10
C TYR A 271 -5.07 17.83 -13.10
N ASP A 272 -4.85 19.13 -12.91
CA ASP A 272 -5.26 20.14 -13.89
C ASP A 272 -4.21 20.21 -14.99
N THR A 273 -4.63 19.94 -16.22
CA THR A 273 -3.76 20.06 -17.38
C THR A 273 -3.60 21.52 -17.83
N ALA A 274 -4.36 22.45 -17.25
CA ALA A 274 -4.29 23.88 -17.54
C ALA A 274 -3.58 24.74 -16.49
N GLY A 275 -3.26 24.21 -15.30
CA GLY A 275 -2.45 24.91 -14.28
C GLY A 275 -0.99 25.15 -14.71
N ILE A 276 -0.56 24.53 -15.80
CA ILE A 276 0.78 24.69 -16.38
C ILE A 276 0.75 25.73 -17.51
N ARG A 277 0.46 27.00 -17.21
CA ARG A 277 0.71 28.11 -18.17
C ARG A 277 1.11 29.42 -17.51
N GLU A 278 1.81 30.21 -18.34
CA GLU A 278 2.15 31.64 -18.23
C GLU A 278 3.56 31.99 -17.74
N THR A 279 4.58 31.61 -18.51
CA THR A 279 5.72 32.50 -18.76
C THR A 279 6.13 32.42 -20.24
N SER A 280 6.43 33.58 -20.83
CA SER A 280 6.81 33.78 -22.22
C SER A 280 8.19 33.18 -22.53
N ASP A 281 8.28 32.46 -23.66
CA ASP A 281 9.46 31.79 -24.25
C ASP A 281 9.86 30.42 -23.68
N GLU A 282 10.09 29.46 -24.61
CA GLU A 282 10.52 28.04 -24.46
C GLU A 282 9.68 27.10 -23.57
N VAL A 283 8.91 27.61 -22.62
CA VAL A 283 8.11 26.84 -21.64
C VAL A 283 6.81 26.25 -22.24
N GLU A 284 6.33 26.79 -23.36
CA GLU A 284 5.04 26.43 -23.97
C GLU A 284 5.00 24.99 -24.52
N GLY A 285 6.09 24.53 -25.15
CA GLY A 285 6.21 23.15 -25.63
C GLY A 285 6.32 22.14 -24.48
N ILE A 286 6.94 22.55 -23.37
CA ILE A 286 7.06 21.74 -22.15
C ILE A 286 5.68 21.58 -21.50
N GLY A 287 4.91 22.67 -21.37
CA GLY A 287 3.56 22.64 -20.80
C GLY A 287 2.59 21.73 -21.57
N VAL A 288 2.60 21.79 -22.90
CA VAL A 288 1.80 20.89 -23.75
C VAL A 288 2.26 19.43 -23.61
N SER A 289 3.57 19.18 -23.56
CA SER A 289 4.11 17.82 -23.40
C SER A 289 3.78 17.20 -22.04
N ILE A 290 3.74 18.00 -20.96
CA ILE A 290 3.36 17.56 -19.62
C ILE A 290 1.86 17.31 -19.56
N ALA A 291 1.02 18.24 -20.05
CA ALA A 291 -0.41 18.05 -20.14
C ALA A 291 -0.79 16.76 -20.88
N LEU A 292 -0.14 16.48 -22.02
CA LEU A 292 -0.34 15.24 -22.77
C LEU A 292 0.13 13.99 -22.01
N LYS A 293 1.22 14.06 -21.24
CA LYS A 293 1.66 12.96 -20.37
C LYS A 293 0.68 12.71 -19.23
N THR A 294 0.22 13.75 -18.56
CA THR A 294 -0.77 13.68 -17.48
C THR A 294 -2.05 13.00 -17.97
N VAL A 295 -2.56 13.42 -19.14
CA VAL A 295 -3.74 12.83 -19.77
C VAL A 295 -3.53 11.34 -20.11
N LYS A 296 -2.36 10.98 -20.66
CA LYS A 296 -2.06 9.57 -21.00
C LYS A 296 -1.87 8.67 -19.78
N ASN A 297 -1.42 9.24 -18.66
CA ASN A 297 -1.15 8.51 -17.42
C ASN A 297 -2.34 8.50 -16.45
N ALA A 298 -3.44 9.18 -16.80
CA ALA A 298 -4.64 9.23 -15.97
C ALA A 298 -5.52 7.97 -16.17
N ASP A 299 -6.16 7.52 -15.09
CA ASP A 299 -7.15 6.45 -15.12
C ASP A 299 -8.48 6.93 -15.73
N LEU A 300 -8.74 8.24 -15.63
CA LEU A 300 -9.89 8.92 -16.21
C LEU A 300 -9.52 10.34 -16.64
N VAL A 301 -10.07 10.77 -17.78
CA VAL A 301 -9.97 12.14 -18.28
C VAL A 301 -11.34 12.81 -18.21
N LEU A 302 -11.45 13.91 -17.46
CA LEU A 302 -12.59 14.80 -17.52
C LEU A 302 -12.36 15.83 -18.62
N PHE A 303 -13.09 15.70 -19.73
CA PHE A 303 -13.11 16.71 -20.78
C PHE A 303 -14.21 17.72 -20.47
N VAL A 304 -13.82 18.92 -20.08
CA VAL A 304 -14.71 19.99 -19.64
C VAL A 304 -14.82 21.05 -20.73
N TYR A 305 -16.05 21.34 -21.16
CA TYR A 305 -16.33 22.40 -22.13
C TYR A 305 -17.50 23.28 -21.65
N SER A 306 -17.52 24.52 -22.12
CA SER A 306 -18.57 25.49 -21.75
C SER A 306 -19.84 25.24 -22.58
N ALA A 307 -21.01 25.27 -21.95
CA ALA A 307 -22.29 25.11 -22.66
C ALA A 307 -22.55 26.20 -23.73
N GLU A 308 -21.95 27.38 -23.58
CA GLU A 308 -22.11 28.52 -24.50
C GLU A 308 -21.04 28.61 -25.59
N ASP A 309 -19.91 27.90 -25.44
CA ASP A 309 -18.70 28.11 -26.26
C ASP A 309 -18.04 26.77 -26.60
N PHE A 310 -18.77 25.93 -27.33
CA PHE A 310 -18.21 24.75 -27.98
C PHE A 310 -17.80 25.10 -29.42
N ASN A 311 -16.52 24.94 -29.77
CA ASN A 311 -16.01 25.28 -31.10
C ASN A 311 -14.88 24.33 -31.57
N LYS A 312 -14.33 24.54 -32.76
CA LYS A 312 -13.34 23.63 -33.41
C LYS A 312 -12.17 23.21 -32.52
N GLU A 313 -11.63 24.10 -31.68
CA GLU A 313 -10.53 23.73 -30.79
C GLU A 313 -10.96 22.70 -29.71
N ASP A 314 -12.25 22.61 -29.36
CA ASP A 314 -12.77 21.58 -28.45
C ASP A 314 -12.83 20.24 -29.18
N GLU A 315 -13.22 20.25 -30.45
CA GLU A 315 -13.21 19.08 -31.32
C GLU A 315 -11.79 18.54 -31.51
N GLU A 316 -10.81 19.43 -31.67
CA GLU A 316 -9.38 19.07 -31.77
C GLU A 316 -8.86 18.46 -30.48
N ILE A 317 -9.16 19.06 -29.31
CA ILE A 317 -8.78 18.50 -28.01
C ILE A 317 -9.42 17.11 -27.84
N LEU A 318 -10.74 16.99 -28.05
CA LEU A 318 -11.46 15.74 -27.89
C LEU A 318 -10.96 14.64 -28.84
N SER A 319 -10.64 15.00 -30.10
CA SER A 319 -10.02 14.09 -31.06
C SER A 319 -8.67 13.55 -30.57
N GLY A 320 -7.88 14.40 -29.89
CA GLY A 320 -6.62 14.02 -29.25
C GLY A 320 -6.77 13.06 -28.06
N LEU A 321 -7.98 12.89 -27.51
CA LEU A 321 -8.27 11.98 -26.40
C LEU A 321 -8.79 10.61 -26.85
N ASN A 322 -8.84 10.35 -28.16
CA ASN A 322 -9.32 9.08 -28.69
C ASN A 322 -8.54 7.87 -28.14
N GLY A 323 -9.26 6.85 -27.68
CA GLY A 323 -8.69 5.64 -27.08
C GLY A 323 -8.42 5.75 -25.57
N LEU A 324 -8.66 6.91 -24.95
CA LEU A 324 -8.60 7.09 -23.50
C LEU A 324 -9.97 6.93 -22.84
N ASN A 325 -9.97 6.73 -21.52
CA ASN A 325 -11.20 6.71 -20.72
C ASN A 325 -11.64 8.16 -20.43
N VAL A 326 -12.51 8.72 -21.27
CA VAL A 326 -12.93 10.13 -21.23
C VAL A 326 -14.37 10.23 -20.75
N VAL A 327 -14.65 11.20 -19.89
CA VAL A 327 -16.01 11.64 -19.52
C VAL A 327 -16.20 13.08 -19.99
N LYS A 328 -17.21 13.28 -20.84
CA LYS A 328 -17.55 14.60 -21.40
C LYS A 328 -18.47 15.36 -20.45
N VAL A 329 -17.96 16.46 -19.89
CA VAL A 329 -18.65 17.30 -18.92
C VAL A 329 -18.95 18.66 -19.54
N MET A 330 -20.23 18.93 -19.77
CA MET A 330 -20.71 20.27 -20.14
C MET A 330 -20.84 21.09 -18.86
N ASN A 331 -20.07 22.17 -18.76
CA ASN A 331 -20.05 23.06 -17.61
C ASN A 331 -20.71 24.42 -17.92
N LYS A 332 -20.94 25.22 -16.87
CA LYS A 332 -21.64 26.52 -16.94
C LYS A 332 -23.07 26.42 -17.46
N THR A 333 -23.78 25.34 -17.13
CA THR A 333 -25.16 25.15 -17.59
C THR A 333 -26.14 26.17 -17.02
N ASP A 334 -25.74 26.92 -15.99
CA ASP A 334 -26.48 28.08 -15.46
C ASP A 334 -26.56 29.26 -16.44
N LEU A 335 -25.65 29.32 -17.42
CA LEU A 335 -25.62 30.37 -18.45
C LEU A 335 -26.28 29.94 -19.77
N ALA A 336 -26.62 28.66 -19.92
CA ALA A 336 -27.18 28.16 -21.17
C ALA A 336 -28.66 28.58 -21.36
N ASP A 337 -28.94 29.36 -22.41
CA ASP A 337 -30.28 29.84 -22.80
C ASP A 337 -31.23 28.75 -23.39
N GLY A 338 -30.98 27.46 -23.11
CA GLY A 338 -31.79 26.34 -23.60
C GLY A 338 -31.65 26.04 -25.11
N LYS A 339 -30.89 26.83 -25.86
CA LYS A 339 -30.45 26.52 -27.23
C LYS A 339 -29.15 25.72 -27.18
N ASN A 340 -29.25 24.43 -26.85
CA ASN A 340 -28.10 23.54 -26.93
C ASN A 340 -27.72 23.35 -28.41
N ASN A 341 -26.66 24.02 -28.86
CA ASN A 341 -25.94 23.68 -30.09
C ASN A 341 -25.08 22.43 -29.83
N ASP A 342 -25.70 21.34 -29.39
CA ASP A 342 -24.97 20.12 -29.02
C ASP A 342 -24.51 19.41 -30.30
N VAL A 343 -23.33 19.78 -30.79
CA VAL A 343 -22.59 19.02 -31.80
C VAL A 343 -22.19 17.65 -31.23
N ILE A 344 -22.03 17.55 -29.90
CA ILE A 344 -21.68 16.33 -29.16
C ILE A 344 -22.55 16.22 -27.91
N LEU A 345 -23.11 15.03 -27.66
CA LEU A 345 -23.88 14.75 -26.44
C LEU A 345 -22.96 14.69 -25.21
N PRO A 346 -23.18 15.53 -24.18
CA PRO A 346 -22.51 15.40 -22.90
C PRO A 346 -22.92 14.10 -22.22
N GLU A 347 -22.00 13.52 -21.44
CA GLU A 347 -22.36 12.48 -20.48
C GLU A 347 -22.91 13.09 -19.20
N LEU A 348 -22.40 14.27 -18.82
CA LEU A 348 -22.81 14.99 -17.63
C LEU A 348 -22.92 16.49 -17.87
N LYS A 349 -23.84 17.11 -17.12
CA LYS A 349 -24.10 18.55 -17.12
C LYS A 349 -23.83 19.10 -15.72
N THR A 350 -23.03 20.16 -15.65
CA THR A 350 -22.61 20.77 -14.38
C THR A 350 -22.67 22.28 -14.43
N SER A 351 -22.88 22.88 -13.27
CA SER A 351 -22.62 24.30 -13.03
C SER A 351 -21.72 24.41 -11.81
N ALA A 352 -20.42 24.61 -12.05
CA ALA A 352 -19.45 24.80 -10.98
C ALA A 352 -19.78 26.01 -10.08
N ALA A 353 -20.46 27.04 -10.62
CA ALA A 353 -20.85 28.24 -9.89
C ALA A 353 -21.98 27.98 -8.88
N THR A 354 -22.94 27.13 -9.23
CA THR A 354 -24.10 26.81 -8.39
C THR A 354 -23.94 25.50 -7.61
N GLY A 355 -23.00 24.65 -8.00
CA GLY A 355 -22.81 23.29 -7.48
C GLY A 355 -23.71 22.24 -8.14
N ALA A 356 -24.59 22.63 -9.06
CA ALA A 356 -25.50 21.69 -9.73
C ALA A 356 -24.72 20.64 -10.55
N GLY A 357 -25.11 19.37 -10.43
CA GLY A 357 -24.51 18.25 -11.15
C GLY A 357 -23.15 17.76 -10.61
N VAL A 358 -22.54 18.44 -9.63
CA VAL A 358 -21.21 18.07 -9.11
C VAL A 358 -21.23 16.75 -8.35
N GLU A 359 -22.25 16.50 -7.53
CA GLU A 359 -22.39 15.22 -6.81
C GLU A 359 -22.70 14.05 -7.75
N GLU A 360 -23.46 14.31 -8.82
CA GLU A 360 -23.69 13.32 -9.87
C GLU A 360 -22.40 13.00 -10.64
N LEU A 361 -21.58 14.02 -10.92
CA LEU A 361 -20.25 13.84 -11.51
C LEU A 361 -19.34 12.98 -10.61
N LYS A 362 -19.30 13.24 -9.30
CA LYS A 362 -18.52 12.42 -8.35
C LYS A 362 -18.95 10.95 -8.40
N ARG A 363 -20.25 10.69 -8.35
CA ARG A 363 -20.81 9.32 -8.44
C ARG A 363 -20.44 8.65 -9.76
N TYR A 364 -20.61 9.35 -10.89
CA TYR A 364 -20.32 8.80 -12.21
C TYR A 364 -18.83 8.49 -12.39
N VAL A 365 -17.95 9.39 -11.95
CA VAL A 365 -16.49 9.19 -11.97
C VAL A 365 -16.09 7.96 -11.16
N PHE A 366 -16.68 7.78 -9.97
CA PHE A 366 -16.47 6.59 -9.15
C PHE A 366 -16.93 5.30 -9.86
N GLU A 367 -18.16 5.29 -10.40
CA GLU A 367 -18.71 4.13 -11.11
C GLU A 367 -17.90 3.77 -12.36
N ARG A 368 -17.35 4.77 -13.05
CA ARG A 368 -16.60 4.57 -14.30
C ARG A 368 -15.19 4.02 -14.06
N THR A 369 -14.60 4.29 -12.90
CA THR A 369 -13.20 3.96 -12.59
C THR A 369 -13.09 2.77 -11.66
N VAL A 370 -13.86 2.78 -10.57
CA VAL A 370 -13.90 1.72 -9.57
C VAL A 370 -14.94 0.67 -9.97
N GLY A 371 -16.16 1.10 -10.32
CA GLY A 371 -17.27 0.19 -10.67
C GLY A 371 -18.43 0.30 -9.68
N ALA A 372 -19.66 0.22 -10.21
CA ALA A 372 -20.88 0.50 -9.43
C ALA A 372 -21.18 -0.51 -8.29
N ASN A 373 -20.72 -1.76 -8.41
CA ASN A 373 -21.05 -2.85 -7.49
C ASN A 373 -19.80 -3.49 -6.84
N ILE A 374 -18.72 -2.73 -6.68
CA ILE A 374 -17.53 -3.25 -6.03
C ILE A 374 -17.77 -3.39 -4.53
N ASP A 375 -17.58 -4.60 -4.02
CA ASP A 375 -17.48 -4.84 -2.58
C ASP A 375 -16.14 -4.26 -2.09
N LEU A 376 -16.17 -3.03 -1.58
CA LEU A 376 -15.01 -2.36 -0.99
C LEU A 376 -14.48 -3.09 0.27
N GLY A 377 -15.17 -4.11 0.77
CA GLY A 377 -14.72 -5.01 1.83
C GLY A 377 -14.10 -6.32 1.34
N GLY A 378 -14.04 -6.54 0.03
CA GLY A 378 -13.49 -7.73 -0.60
C GLY A 378 -11.98 -7.89 -0.38
N ASP A 379 -11.48 -9.10 -0.63
CA ASP A 379 -10.05 -9.39 -0.61
C ASP A 379 -9.45 -9.08 -1.98
N PHE A 380 -8.62 -8.04 -2.07
CA PHE A 380 -7.97 -7.64 -3.32
C PHE A 380 -6.46 -7.87 -3.28
N LEU A 381 -5.90 -8.23 -4.44
CA LEU A 381 -4.46 -8.18 -4.66
C LEU A 381 -4.03 -6.73 -4.90
N THR A 382 -3.12 -6.20 -4.08
CA THR A 382 -2.73 -4.78 -4.13
C THR A 382 -1.29 -4.56 -4.61
N GLU A 383 -0.37 -5.46 -4.26
CA GLU A 383 1.05 -5.32 -4.59
C GLU A 383 1.38 -5.85 -5.98
N GLU A 384 2.12 -5.06 -6.75
CA GLU A 384 2.70 -5.48 -8.03
C GLU A 384 3.65 -6.68 -7.86
N ARG A 385 4.45 -6.68 -6.78
CA ARG A 385 5.31 -7.81 -6.42
C ARG A 385 4.54 -9.13 -6.27
N HIS A 386 3.38 -9.08 -5.61
CA HIS A 386 2.53 -10.26 -5.44
C HIS A 386 1.90 -10.68 -6.77
N TYR A 387 1.44 -9.71 -7.58
CA TYR A 387 0.92 -9.95 -8.92
C TYR A 387 1.94 -10.68 -9.80
N ASP A 388 3.19 -10.19 -9.84
CA ASP A 388 4.26 -10.78 -10.64
C ASP A 388 4.66 -12.18 -10.15
N ALA A 389 4.70 -12.39 -8.83
CA ALA A 389 4.95 -13.72 -8.25
C ALA A 389 3.84 -14.72 -8.63
N ILE A 390 2.58 -14.33 -8.51
CA ILE A 390 1.44 -15.19 -8.88
C ILE A 390 1.43 -15.46 -10.39
N LYS A 391 1.73 -14.46 -11.22
CA LYS A 391 1.80 -14.61 -12.67
C LYS A 391 2.88 -15.61 -13.08
N ARG A 392 4.10 -15.49 -12.53
CA ARG A 392 5.19 -16.45 -12.75
C ARG A 392 4.84 -17.85 -12.28
N ALA A 393 4.21 -17.98 -11.10
CA ALA A 393 3.74 -19.26 -10.60
C ALA A 393 2.70 -19.90 -11.54
N LYS A 394 1.77 -19.10 -12.08
CA LYS A 394 0.77 -19.57 -13.05
C LYS A 394 1.42 -20.06 -14.34
N GLU A 395 2.36 -19.30 -14.89
CA GLU A 395 3.12 -19.71 -16.09
C GLU A 395 3.80 -21.06 -15.88
N LYS A 396 4.34 -21.29 -14.67
CA LYS A 396 4.94 -22.57 -14.29
C LYS A 396 3.95 -23.70 -14.12
N ILE A 397 2.79 -23.45 -13.51
CA ILE A 397 1.71 -24.43 -13.42
C ILE A 397 1.23 -24.83 -14.83
N ALA A 398 1.09 -23.88 -15.75
CA ALA A 398 0.72 -24.17 -17.13
C ALA A 398 1.77 -25.03 -17.85
N SER A 399 3.07 -24.74 -17.67
CA SER A 399 4.16 -25.58 -18.16
C SER A 399 4.14 -27.00 -17.55
N ALA A 400 3.93 -27.11 -16.23
CA ALA A 400 3.83 -28.39 -15.55
C ALA A 400 2.69 -29.25 -16.12
N LYS A 401 1.50 -28.66 -16.32
CA LYS A 401 0.33 -29.33 -16.91
C LYS A 401 0.63 -29.86 -18.32
N ALA A 402 1.31 -29.08 -19.16
CA ALA A 402 1.70 -29.52 -20.50
C ALA A 402 2.66 -30.72 -20.44
N SER A 403 3.60 -30.72 -19.49
CA SER A 403 4.57 -31.80 -19.29
C SER A 403 3.95 -33.07 -18.72
N VAL A 404 2.93 -33.00 -17.85
CA VAL A 404 2.26 -34.17 -17.26
C VAL A 404 1.62 -35.07 -18.33
N ILE A 405 1.23 -34.52 -19.48
CA ILE A 405 0.57 -35.28 -20.55
C ILE A 405 1.58 -36.17 -21.30
N ASP A 406 2.68 -35.59 -21.79
CA ASP A 406 3.56 -36.25 -22.77
C ASP A 406 4.99 -36.52 -22.27
N MET A 407 5.33 -36.14 -21.04
CA MET A 407 6.70 -36.26 -20.49
C MET A 407 6.75 -37.12 -19.22
N PRO A 408 7.95 -37.54 -18.78
CA PRO A 408 8.17 -38.08 -17.44
C PRO A 408 7.78 -37.08 -16.35
N LEU A 409 7.24 -37.57 -15.23
CA LEU A 409 6.77 -36.74 -14.12
C LEU A 409 7.91 -35.95 -13.44
N ASP A 410 9.16 -36.41 -13.56
CA ASP A 410 10.35 -35.72 -13.08
C ASP A 410 10.52 -34.34 -13.72
N LEU A 411 10.07 -34.15 -14.96
CA LEU A 411 10.15 -32.86 -15.63
C LEU A 411 9.05 -31.91 -15.14
N SER A 412 7.85 -32.42 -14.83
CA SER A 412 6.78 -31.59 -14.28
C SER A 412 7.08 -31.17 -12.84
N SER A 413 7.75 -32.01 -12.03
CA SER A 413 8.10 -31.67 -10.64
C SER A 413 8.99 -30.43 -10.54
N ILE A 414 9.85 -30.17 -11.53
CA ILE A 414 10.69 -28.96 -11.59
C ILE A 414 9.81 -27.71 -11.67
N ASP A 415 8.87 -27.68 -12.62
CA ASP A 415 7.98 -26.53 -12.80
C ASP A 415 7.01 -26.36 -11.61
N ILE A 416 6.52 -27.46 -11.01
CA ILE A 416 5.69 -27.40 -9.80
C ILE A 416 6.48 -26.80 -8.63
N LYS A 417 7.75 -27.19 -8.47
CA LYS A 417 8.64 -26.66 -7.44
C LYS A 417 8.94 -25.19 -7.65
N GLU A 418 9.18 -24.75 -8.89
CA GLU A 418 9.36 -23.33 -9.21
C GLU A 418 8.09 -22.52 -8.94
N ALA A 419 6.90 -23.04 -9.29
CA ALA A 419 5.64 -22.40 -8.94
C ALA A 419 5.49 -22.24 -7.41
N TRP A 420 5.79 -23.30 -6.65
CA TRP A 420 5.78 -23.26 -5.18
C TRP A 420 6.74 -22.20 -4.64
N GLN A 421 7.94 -22.08 -5.22
CA GLN A 421 8.94 -21.08 -4.84
C GLN A 421 8.48 -19.66 -5.14
N TYR A 422 7.90 -19.38 -6.31
CA TYR A 422 7.36 -18.06 -6.63
C TYR A 422 6.24 -17.66 -5.67
N LEU A 423 5.34 -18.58 -5.33
CA LEU A 423 4.30 -18.32 -4.32
C LEU A 423 4.89 -18.05 -2.92
N GLY A 424 6.00 -18.71 -2.57
CA GLY A 424 6.71 -18.51 -1.31
C GLY A 424 7.33 -17.12 -1.17
N GLU A 425 7.61 -16.42 -2.27
CA GLU A 425 8.16 -15.06 -2.24
C GLU A 425 7.18 -14.07 -1.60
N ILE A 426 5.87 -14.33 -1.71
CA ILE A 426 4.80 -13.48 -1.14
C ILE A 426 4.83 -13.50 0.40
N SER A 427 4.93 -14.70 0.97
CA SER A 427 4.97 -14.88 2.43
C SER A 427 6.35 -14.63 3.04
N GLY A 428 7.39 -14.65 2.20
CA GLY A 428 8.79 -14.53 2.61
C GLY A 428 9.49 -15.87 2.86
N LYS A 429 8.85 -17.02 2.60
CA LYS A 429 9.45 -18.35 2.77
C LYS A 429 10.62 -18.62 1.80
N SER A 430 10.58 -18.00 0.62
CA SER A 430 11.59 -18.14 -0.45
C SER A 430 12.08 -16.80 -0.98
N ALA A 431 11.76 -15.70 -0.28
CA ALA A 431 12.21 -14.36 -0.70
C ALA A 431 13.73 -14.20 -0.49
N SER A 432 14.38 -13.51 -1.43
CA SER A 432 15.80 -13.16 -1.29
C SER A 432 16.01 -12.07 -0.23
N GLU A 433 17.22 -12.00 0.31
CA GLU A 433 17.59 -10.94 1.26
C GLU A 433 17.43 -9.54 0.67
N ASP A 434 17.71 -9.36 -0.62
CA ASP A 434 17.57 -8.08 -1.31
C ASP A 434 16.11 -7.60 -1.32
N VAL A 435 15.16 -8.49 -1.61
CA VAL A 435 13.71 -8.17 -1.59
C VAL A 435 13.26 -7.80 -0.18
N ILE A 436 13.72 -8.57 0.82
CA ILE A 436 13.46 -8.29 2.23
C ILE A 436 13.97 -6.88 2.59
N ASN A 437 15.22 -6.58 2.24
CA ASN A 437 15.85 -5.29 2.54
C ASN A 437 15.15 -4.13 1.80
N GLU A 438 14.75 -4.31 0.55
CA GLU A 438 14.03 -3.29 -0.21
C GLU A 438 12.70 -2.93 0.47
N ILE A 439 11.91 -3.92 0.89
CA ILE A 439 10.64 -3.70 1.59
C ILE A 439 10.87 -2.97 2.91
N PHE A 440 11.83 -3.43 3.73
CA PHE A 440 12.08 -2.81 5.03
C PHE A 440 12.70 -1.40 4.92
N SER A 441 13.40 -1.09 3.83
CA SER A 441 13.93 0.26 3.57
C SER A 441 12.82 1.32 3.43
N LYS A 442 11.61 0.92 3.02
CA LYS A 442 10.45 1.80 2.85
C LYS A 442 9.82 2.22 4.20
N PHE A 443 10.16 1.55 5.30
CA PHE A 443 9.69 1.91 6.64
C PHE A 443 10.36 3.18 7.19
N CYS A 444 9.71 3.80 8.17
CA CYS A 444 10.30 4.84 9.00
C CYS A 444 11.25 4.25 10.05
N VAL A 445 12.19 5.06 10.55
CA VAL A 445 13.03 4.71 11.71
C VAL A 445 12.14 4.57 12.96
N GLY A 446 12.31 3.50 13.73
CA GLY A 446 11.51 3.23 14.94
C GLY A 446 10.29 2.33 14.74
N LYS A 447 10.15 1.81 13.51
CA LYS A 447 9.38 0.63 13.17
C LYS A 447 10.28 -0.36 12.45
#